data_AF-A0A353HPX0-F1
#
_entry.id   AF-A0A353HPX0-F1
#
_cell.length_a   1.000
_cell.length_b   1.000
_cell.length_c   1.000
_cell.angle_alpha   90.00
_cell.angle_beta   90.00
_cell.angle_gamma   90.00
#
_symmetry.space_group_name_H-M   'P 1'
#
loop_
_entity.id
_entity.type
_entity.pdbx_description
1 polymer ?
#
loop_
_entity_poly.entity_id
_entity_poly.type
_entity_poly.pdbx_seq_one_letter_code
_entity_poly.pdbx_strand_id
1 'polypeptide(L)'
;MSSQHAAPTSEHLHAHLDGDAEHGHFIEARSQKALAFALTLTLLFALVEVITGVVSNSLALISDAGHMVTDAAALGLALLA
;
A
#
# COMPACT_ATOMS: atom_id res chain seq x y z
N MET A 1 -38.57 -1.99 -51.87
CA MET A 1 -37.19 -2.53 -51.86
C MET A 1 -36.39 -1.69 -50.89
N SER A 2 -36.28 -2.12 -49.63
CA SER A 2 -35.51 -1.45 -48.59
C SER A 2 -34.79 -2.51 -47.75
N SER A 3 -33.50 -2.62 -48.03
CA SER A 3 -32.36 -2.98 -47.19
C SER A 3 -32.57 -3.81 -45.92
N GLN A 4 -32.12 -5.06 -45.97
CA GLN A 4 -31.72 -5.85 -44.80
C GLN A 4 -30.55 -5.15 -44.09
N HIS A 5 -30.71 -4.87 -42.79
CA HIS A 5 -29.60 -4.53 -41.90
C HIS A 5 -29.21 -5.81 -41.16
N ALA A 6 -28.11 -6.43 -41.57
CA ALA A 6 -27.53 -7.58 -40.90
C ALA A 6 -26.87 -7.11 -39.59
N ALA A 7 -27.42 -7.55 -38.46
CA ALA A 7 -26.76 -7.39 -37.16
C ALA A 7 -25.56 -8.35 -37.09
N PRO A 8 -24.36 -7.89 -36.70
CA PRO A 8 -23.27 -8.79 -36.38
C PRO A 8 -23.58 -9.48 -35.04
N THR A 9 -23.72 -10.81 -35.06
CA THR A 9 -23.62 -11.68 -33.90
C THR A 9 -22.22 -11.57 -33.31
N SER A 10 -22.06 -10.78 -32.25
CA SER A 10 -20.87 -10.78 -31.43
C SER A 10 -20.89 -11.96 -30.45
N GLU A 11 -20.74 -13.18 -30.98
CA GLU A 11 -20.21 -14.31 -30.21
C GLU A 11 -18.69 -14.19 -30.23
N HIS A 12 -18.17 -13.36 -29.33
CA HIS A 12 -16.74 -13.30 -29.09
C HIS A 12 -16.35 -14.50 -28.23
N LEU A 13 -15.98 -15.59 -28.90
CA LEU A 13 -15.30 -16.77 -28.35
C LEU A 13 -14.00 -16.33 -27.66
N HIS A 14 -14.02 -16.22 -26.34
CA HIS A 14 -12.79 -16.13 -25.54
C HIS A 14 -12.25 -17.56 -25.34
N ALA A 15 -11.36 -17.99 -26.24
CA ALA A 15 -10.53 -19.16 -26.02
C ALA A 15 -9.40 -18.77 -25.06
N HIS A 16 -9.53 -19.14 -23.79
CA HIS A 16 -8.41 -19.11 -22.85
C HIS A 16 -7.49 -20.28 -23.20
N LEU A 17 -6.26 -19.98 -23.62
CA LEU A 17 -5.23 -21.01 -23.78
C LEU A 17 -4.73 -21.40 -22.39
N ASP A 18 -4.48 -22.71 -22.19
CA ASP A 18 -3.84 -23.24 -20.99
C ASP A 18 -2.38 -22.73 -20.96
N GLY A 19 -2.14 -21.61 -20.27
CA GLY A 19 -0.80 -20.99 -20.18
C GLY A 19 -0.76 -19.52 -19.75
N ASP A 20 -1.88 -18.81 -19.78
CA ASP A 20 -1.95 -17.36 -19.55
C ASP A 20 -1.66 -16.92 -18.10
N ALA A 21 -1.53 -17.87 -17.18
CA ALA A 21 -1.49 -17.63 -15.73
C ALA A 21 -0.17 -18.03 -15.04
N GLU A 22 0.93 -18.23 -15.77
CA GLU A 22 2.27 -18.38 -15.17
C GLU A 22 2.82 -17.01 -14.73
N HIS A 23 2.16 -16.37 -13.77
CA HIS A 23 2.73 -15.26 -13.02
C HIS A 23 3.55 -15.83 -11.86
N GLY A 24 4.86 -15.97 -12.07
CA GLY A 24 5.78 -16.33 -11.00
C GLY A 24 5.76 -15.27 -9.89
N HIS A 25 5.14 -15.59 -8.76
CA HIS A 25 5.21 -14.77 -7.56
C HIS A 25 6.62 -14.87 -6.98
N PHE A 26 7.50 -13.95 -7.38
CA PHE A 26 8.77 -13.76 -6.70
C PHE A 26 8.48 -13.16 -5.32
N ILE A 27 8.67 -13.94 -4.26
CA ILE A 27 8.70 -13.42 -2.90
C ILE A 27 10.00 -12.63 -2.78
N GLU A 28 9.91 -11.31 -2.96
CA GLU A 28 11.04 -10.42 -2.71
C GLU A 28 11.43 -10.55 -1.24
N ALA A 29 12.71 -10.84 -0.99
CA ALA A 29 13.19 -11.06 0.37
C ALA A 29 12.97 -9.79 1.21
N ARG A 30 12.33 -9.97 2.37
CA ARG A 30 12.05 -8.90 3.32
C ARG A 30 13.32 -8.09 3.61
N SER A 31 13.36 -6.84 3.18
CA SER A 31 14.52 -5.98 3.34
C SER A 31 14.54 -5.38 4.75
N GLN A 32 15.15 -6.12 5.68
CA GLN A 32 15.41 -5.69 7.07
C GLN A 32 15.99 -4.26 7.15
N LYS A 33 16.86 -3.89 6.20
CA LYS A 33 17.40 -2.52 6.11
C LYS A 33 16.35 -1.46 5.78
N ALA A 34 15.43 -1.75 4.86
CA ALA A 34 14.38 -0.82 4.48
C ALA A 34 13.36 -0.66 5.61
N LEU A 35 13.03 -1.73 6.33
CA LEU A 35 12.19 -1.68 7.52
C LEU A 35 12.82 -0.85 8.63
N ALA A 36 14.13 -1.02 8.89
CA ALA A 36 14.85 -0.24 9.89
C ALA A 36 14.87 1.25 9.54
N PHE A 37 15.04 1.55 8.24
CA PHE A 37 14.98 2.91 7.74
C PHE A 37 13.57 3.51 7.89
N ALA A 38 12.53 2.79 7.49
CA ALA A 38 11.14 3.21 7.64
C ALA A 38 10.80 3.47 9.11
N LEU A 39 11.15 2.55 10.02
CA LEU A 39 10.94 2.72 11.46
C LEU A 39 11.61 4.00 11.99
N THR A 40 12.86 4.24 11.59
CA THR A 40 13.63 5.42 12.01
C THR A 40 12.94 6.70 11.53
N LEU A 41 12.50 6.75 10.27
CA LEU A 41 11.80 7.91 9.72
C LEU A 41 10.46 8.17 10.43
N THR A 42 9.66 7.13 10.64
CA THR A 42 8.35 7.25 11.31
C THR A 42 8.50 7.77 12.74
N LEU A 43 9.44 7.21 13.52
CA LEU A 43 9.70 7.71 14.88
C LEU A 43 10.19 9.15 14.91
N LEU A 44 11.02 9.54 13.93
CA LEU A 44 11.54 10.89 13.85
C LEU A 44 10.43 11.90 13.53
N PHE A 45 9.54 11.59 12.58
CA PHE A 45 8.35 12.40 12.29
C PHE A 45 7.40 12.47 13.49
N ALA A 46 7.12 11.34 14.14
CA ALA A 46 6.30 11.31 15.34
C ALA A 46 6.85 12.21 16.44
N LEU A 47 8.17 12.22 16.67
CA LEU A 47 8.79 13.10 17.65
C LEU A 47 8.63 14.59 17.27
N VAL A 48 8.86 14.93 16.00
CA VAL A 48 8.69 16.30 15.49
C VAL A 48 7.25 16.77 15.66
N GLU A 49 6.27 15.91 15.39
CA GLU A 49 4.85 16.24 15.50
C GLU A 49 4.37 16.34 16.94
N VAL A 50 4.90 15.52 17.86
CA VAL A 50 4.66 15.71 19.29
C VAL A 50 5.19 17.06 19.76
N ILE A 51 6.44 17.40 19.41
CA ILE A 51 7.05 18.67 19.81
C ILE A 51 6.25 19.84 19.24
N THR A 52 5.92 19.79 17.94
CA THR A 52 5.17 20.83 17.25
C THR A 52 3.73 20.93 17.78
N GLY A 53 3.09 19.79 18.07
CA GLY A 53 1.75 19.71 18.63
C GLY A 53 1.67 20.32 20.03
N VAL A 54 2.67 20.08 20.89
CA VAL A 54 2.75 20.73 22.21
C VAL A 54 3.01 22.23 22.08
N VAL A 55 3.98 22.64 21.24
CA VAL A 55 4.32 24.06 21.04
C VAL A 55 3.15 24.85 20.44
N SER A 56 2.42 24.26 19.50
CA SER A 56 1.23 24.87 18.87
C SER A 56 -0.06 24.67 19.66
N ASN A 57 -0.02 23.91 20.76
CA ASN A 57 -1.17 23.56 21.58
C ASN A 57 -2.31 22.89 20.78
N SER A 58 -1.95 22.06 19.79
CA SER A 58 -2.84 21.43 18.83
C SER A 58 -3.00 19.93 19.08
N LEU A 59 -4.20 19.51 19.49
CA LEU A 59 -4.54 18.10 19.66
C LEU A 59 -4.61 17.33 18.34
N ALA A 60 -4.81 18.03 17.21
CA ALA A 60 -4.82 17.41 15.90
C ALA A 60 -3.46 16.80 15.56
N LEU A 61 -2.37 17.54 15.80
CA LEU A 61 -1.00 17.06 15.59
C LEU A 61 -0.61 15.95 16.58
N ILE A 62 -1.09 16.03 17.83
CA ILE A 62 -0.88 14.96 18.80
C ILE A 62 -1.63 13.68 18.38
N SER A 63 -2.85 13.81 17.85
CA SER A 63 -3.61 12.68 17.31
C SER A 63 -2.91 12.06 16.09
N ASP A 64 -2.32 12.90 15.23
CA ASP A 64 -1.53 12.43 14.09
C ASP A 64 -0.28 11.69 14.59
N ALA A 65 0.46 12.27 15.54
CA ALA A 65 1.60 11.58 16.15
C ALA A 65 1.23 10.23 16.79
N GLY A 66 0.05 10.13 17.41
CA GLY A 66 -0.42 8.90 18.06
C GLY A 66 -0.64 7.72 17.10
N HIS A 67 -1.18 7.96 15.90
CA HIS A 67 -1.35 6.87 14.92
C HIS A 67 0.00 6.41 14.37
N MET A 68 0.92 7.34 14.08
CA MET A 68 2.27 7.01 13.62
C MET A 68 3.07 6.18 14.63
N VAL A 69 2.82 6.34 15.94
CA VAL A 69 3.41 5.48 16.98
C VAL A 69 2.94 4.04 16.82
N THR A 70 1.68 3.81 16.46
CA THR A 70 1.16 2.45 16.22
C THR A 70 1.77 1.85 14.97
N ASP A 71 1.96 2.63 13.90
CA ASP A 71 2.66 2.20 12.69
C ASP A 71 4.13 1.87 12.98
N ALA A 72 4.81 2.70 13.77
CA ALA A 72 6.18 2.44 14.23
C ALA A 72 6.26 1.16 15.08
N ALA A 73 5.28 0.91 15.96
CA ALA A 73 5.24 -0.33 16.73
C ALA A 73 5.08 -1.55 15.82
N ALA A 74 4.20 -1.48 14.81
CA ALA A 74 4.05 -2.54 13.82
C ALA A 74 5.35 -2.78 13.04
N LEU A 75 6.03 -1.72 12.58
CA LEU A 75 7.33 -1.81 11.91
C LEU A 75 8.45 -2.37 12.84
N GLY A 76 8.43 -2.02 14.12
CA GLY A 76 9.38 -2.51 15.11
C GLY A 76 9.20 -4.01 15.40
N LEU A 77 7.95 -4.46 15.59
CA LEU A 77 7.65 -5.89 15.72
C LEU A 77 8.01 -6.64 14.44
N ALA A 78 7.74 -6.03 13.28
CA ALA A 78 8.14 -6.55 11.98
C ALA A 78 9.66 -6.73 11.87
N LEU A 79 10.46 -5.79 12.36
CA LEU A 79 11.92 -5.91 12.35
C LEU A 79 12.45 -7.01 13.27
N LEU A 80 11.82 -7.18 14.44
CA LEU A 80 12.22 -8.20 15.41
C LEU A 80 11.82 -9.62 14.97
N ALA A 81 10.74 -9.75 14.21
CA ALA A 81 10.22 -11.00 13.67
C ALA A 81 11.00 -11.51 12.45
#